data_AF-A0A2V7U7S8-F1
#
_entry.id   AF-A0A2V7U7S8-F1
#
_cell.length_a   1.000
_cell.length_b   1.000
_cell.length_c   1.000
_cell.angle_alpha   90.00
_cell.angle_beta   90.00
_cell.angle_gamma   90.00
#
_symmetry.space_group_name_H-M   'P 1'
#
loop_
_entity.id
_entity.type
_entity.pdbx_description
1 polymer ?
#
loop_
_entity_poly.entity_id
_entity_poly.type
_entity_poly.pdbx_seq_one_letter_code
_entity_poly.pdbx_strand_id
1 'polypeptide(L)'
;GTFHAFGDRILRESALDAGLGPEFRVLSRPEQIIFLRERLWRLPLKRFRPLGDPTRHLGALLGLVSRAKDEDVAPAAYKAWAEARLLTAPDDTARDKAERHLELAGFYEAYQQLLAEAGAVDFGDQICRALALLRERPAVLAALRARFRYILVDEFQDTNRAQLEMVRLLAGEAQT
;
A
#
# COMPACT_ATOMS: atom_id res chain seq x y z
N GLY A 1 -19.22 -7.56 5.53
CA GLY A 1 -17.85 -7.37 6.06
C GLY A 1 -17.23 -6.18 5.37
N THR A 2 -16.22 -5.54 5.95
CA THR A 2 -15.54 -4.39 5.33
C THR A 2 -14.56 -4.82 4.23
N PHE A 3 -14.13 -3.90 3.36
CA PHE A 3 -13.07 -4.15 2.37
C PHE A 3 -11.79 -4.70 3.01
N HIS A 4 -11.37 -4.14 4.14
CA HIS A 4 -10.19 -4.59 4.88
C HIS A 4 -10.33 -6.04 5.35
N ALA A 5 -11.46 -6.40 5.96
CA ALA A 5 -11.71 -7.77 6.40
C ALA A 5 -11.79 -8.76 5.23
N PHE A 6 -12.32 -8.32 4.09
CA PHE A 6 -12.37 -9.13 2.88
C PHE A 6 -10.98 -9.34 2.26
N GLY A 7 -10.17 -8.29 2.16
CA GLY A 7 -8.78 -8.37 1.72
C GLY A 7 -7.92 -9.24 2.63
N ASP A 8 -8.05 -9.09 3.94
CA ASP A 8 -7.41 -9.95 4.94
C ASP A 8 -7.74 -11.43 4.71
N ARG A 9 -9.02 -11.74 4.50
CA ARG A 9 -9.45 -13.12 4.22
C ARG A 9 -8.83 -13.67 2.94
N ILE A 10 -8.79 -12.90 1.85
CA ILE A 10 -8.13 -13.32 0.60
C ILE A 10 -6.66 -13.64 0.88
N LEU A 11 -5.95 -12.75 1.58
CA LEU A 11 -4.54 -12.93 1.89
C LEU A 11 -4.29 -14.12 2.81
N ARG A 12 -5.19 -14.43 3.75
CA ARG A 12 -5.06 -15.63 4.58
C ARG A 12 -5.33 -16.92 3.81
N GLU A 13 -6.36 -16.94 2.97
CA GLU A 13 -6.70 -18.10 2.13
C GLU A 13 -5.60 -18.40 1.07
N SER A 14 -4.84 -17.38 0.66
CA SER A 14 -3.80 -17.49 -0.39
C SER A 14 -2.45 -16.88 0.03
N ALA A 15 -2.06 -17.06 1.30
CA ALA A 15 -0.89 -16.39 1.88
C ALA A 15 0.41 -16.68 1.11
N LEU A 16 0.63 -17.95 0.76
CA LEU A 16 1.81 -18.38 0.01
C LEU A 16 1.87 -17.74 -1.39
N ASP A 17 0.75 -17.68 -2.10
CA ASP A 17 0.67 -17.04 -3.42
C ASP A 17 0.91 -15.53 -3.34
N ALA A 18 0.55 -14.90 -2.22
CA ALA A 18 0.78 -13.49 -1.93
C ALA A 18 2.19 -13.18 -1.38
N GLY A 19 3.06 -14.20 -1.26
CA GLY A 19 4.39 -14.06 -0.67
C GLY A 19 4.38 -13.66 0.80
N LEU A 20 3.34 -14.06 1.53
CA LEU A 20 3.14 -13.81 2.96
C LEU A 20 3.23 -15.12 3.75
N GLY A 21 3.67 -15.02 5.01
CA GLY A 21 3.47 -16.09 5.97
C GLY A 21 1.98 -16.17 6.38
N PRO A 22 1.41 -17.35 6.63
CA PRO A 22 -0.02 -17.49 6.99
C PRO A 22 -0.41 -16.74 8.28
N GLU A 23 0.57 -16.55 9.18
CA GLU A 23 0.41 -15.86 10.46
C GLU A 23 0.88 -14.39 10.42
N PHE A 24 0.79 -13.73 9.26
CA PHE A 24 1.20 -12.33 9.16
C PHE A 24 0.41 -11.45 10.13
N ARG A 25 1.09 -10.46 10.75
CA ARG A 25 0.46 -9.54 11.70
C ARG A 25 0.02 -8.26 10.99
N VAL A 26 -1.20 -7.80 11.28
CA VAL A 26 -1.72 -6.51 10.79
C VAL A 26 -1.39 -5.44 11.83
N LEU A 27 -0.60 -4.43 11.46
CA LEU A 27 -0.21 -3.36 12.37
C LEU A 27 -1.24 -2.22 12.35
N SER A 28 -1.74 -1.88 13.53
CA SER A 28 -2.51 -0.66 13.77
C SER A 28 -1.64 0.59 13.62
N ARG A 29 -2.28 1.77 13.47
CA ARG A 29 -1.54 3.03 13.29
C ARG A 29 -0.54 3.33 14.44
N PRO A 30 -0.88 3.14 15.73
CA PRO A 30 0.10 3.29 16.81
C PRO A 30 1.26 2.29 16.71
N GLU A 31 0.97 1.04 16.35
CA GLU A 31 2.00 0.01 16.18
C GLU A 31 2.93 0.32 15.00
N GLN A 32 2.41 0.87 13.90
CA GLN A 32 3.22 1.33 12.77
C GLN A 32 4.20 2.44 13.21
N ILE A 33 3.75 3.38 14.05
CA ILE A 33 4.61 4.45 14.57
C ILE A 33 5.72 3.87 15.46
N ILE A 34 5.38 2.95 16.37
CA ILE A 34 6.37 2.27 17.23
C ILE A 34 7.36 1.49 16.37
N PHE A 35 6.84 0.73 15.41
CA PHE A 35 7.62 -0.09 14.49
C PHE A 35 8.66 0.72 13.71
N LEU A 36 8.23 1.86 13.14
CA LEU A 36 9.12 2.78 12.42
C LEU A 36 10.10 3.50 13.34
N ARG A 37 9.67 3.90 14.54
CA ARG A 37 10.54 4.56 15.53
C ARG A 37 11.72 3.67 15.90
N GLU A 38 11.48 2.38 16.14
CA GLU A 38 12.53 1.39 16.45
C GLU A 38 13.48 1.14 15.27
N ARG A 39 13.03 1.42 14.04
CA ARG A 39 13.77 1.17 12.79
C ARG A 39 14.16 2.47 12.08
N LEU A 40 14.14 3.60 12.78
CA LEU A 40 14.27 4.93 12.17
C LEU A 40 15.56 5.06 11.35
N TRP A 41 16.65 4.48 11.84
CA TRP A 41 17.97 4.53 11.19
C TRP A 41 18.10 3.61 9.97
N ARG A 42 17.16 2.69 9.75
CA ARG A 42 17.08 1.87 8.54
C ARG A 42 16.35 2.57 7.40
N LEU A 43 15.68 3.69 7.68
CA LEU A 43 14.92 4.44 6.68
C LEU A 43 15.85 5.42 5.93
N PRO A 44 15.70 5.54 4.60
CA PRO A 44 16.51 6.42 3.76
C PRO A 44 16.08 7.89 3.86
N LEU A 45 15.80 8.36 5.08
CA LEU A 45 15.38 9.73 5.37
C LEU A 45 16.61 10.63 5.58
N LYS A 46 16.62 11.77 4.91
CA LYS A 46 17.58 12.87 5.07
C LYS A 46 16.86 14.12 5.57
N ARG A 47 15.95 14.68 4.77
CA ARG A 47 15.18 15.88 5.11
C ARG A 47 14.14 15.59 6.19
N PHE A 48 13.52 14.42 6.16
CA PHE A 48 12.42 14.07 7.07
C PHE A 48 12.83 13.20 8.25
N ARG A 49 14.13 12.95 8.44
CA ARG A 49 14.61 12.19 9.60
C ARG A 49 14.46 13.05 10.86
N PRO A 50 13.62 12.65 11.82
CA PRO A 50 13.51 13.38 13.08
C PRO A 50 14.77 13.18 13.92
N LEU A 51 15.50 14.28 14.19
CA LEU A 51 16.70 14.26 15.05
C LEU A 51 16.41 14.55 16.53
N GLY A 52 15.25 15.15 16.83
CA GLY A 52 14.82 15.49 18.19
C GLY A 52 13.67 14.60 18.67
N ASP A 53 12.44 14.93 18.26
CA ASP A 53 11.28 14.08 18.49
C ASP A 53 11.18 13.01 17.39
N PRO A 54 11.51 11.73 17.69
CA PRO A 54 11.60 10.66 16.71
C PRO A 54 10.24 10.30 16.08
N THR A 55 9.14 10.85 16.57
CA THR A 55 7.79 10.60 16.05
C THR A 55 7.23 11.73 15.19
N ARG A 56 7.85 12.92 15.24
CA ARG A 56 7.34 14.17 14.63
C ARG A 56 6.86 14.03 13.18
N HIS A 57 7.60 13.29 12.36
CA HIS A 57 7.28 13.13 10.93
C HIS A 57 6.67 11.78 10.59
N LEU A 58 6.73 10.78 11.48
CA LEU A 58 6.28 9.42 11.18
C LEU A 58 4.79 9.37 10.87
N GLY A 59 3.97 10.13 11.60
CA GLY A 59 2.54 10.25 11.33
C GLY A 59 2.24 10.81 9.93
N ALA A 60 2.97 11.83 9.48
CA ALA A 60 2.78 12.41 8.15
C ALA A 60 3.27 11.47 7.04
N LEU A 61 4.42 10.82 7.24
CA LEU A 61 5.00 9.85 6.31
C LEU A 61 4.07 8.64 6.10
N LEU A 62 3.53 8.09 7.18
CA LEU A 62 2.53 7.02 7.09
C LEU A 62 1.20 7.50 6.48
N GLY A 63 0.86 8.78 6.62
CA GLY A 63 -0.30 9.37 5.95
C GLY A 63 -0.13 9.42 4.43
N LEU A 64 1.08 9.74 3.96
CA LEU A 64 1.43 9.68 2.54
C LEU A 64 1.32 8.26 1.99
N VAL A 65 1.86 7.27 2.71
CA VAL A 65 1.77 5.86 2.30
C VAL A 65 0.32 5.39 2.23
N SER A 66 -0.49 5.72 3.24
CA SER A 66 -1.92 5.37 3.24
C SER A 66 -2.61 5.91 1.99
N ARG A 67 -2.44 7.19 1.66
CA ARG A 67 -3.05 7.77 0.46
C ARG A 67 -2.54 7.16 -0.83
N ALA A 68 -1.25 6.84 -0.92
CA ALA A 68 -0.72 6.14 -2.09
C ALA A 68 -1.39 4.77 -2.27
N LYS A 69 -1.58 4.02 -1.17
CA LYS A 69 -2.30 2.74 -1.17
C LYS A 69 -3.78 2.90 -1.54
N ASP A 70 -4.46 3.91 -1.00
CA ASP A 70 -5.86 4.21 -1.33
C ASP A 70 -6.06 4.51 -2.83
N GLU A 71 -5.07 5.14 -3.45
CA GLU A 71 -5.01 5.44 -4.89
C GLU A 71 -4.41 4.32 -5.76
N ASP A 72 -4.16 3.13 -5.18
CA ASP A 72 -3.56 1.97 -5.86
C ASP A 72 -2.20 2.28 -6.51
N VAL A 73 -1.41 3.15 -5.87
CA VAL A 73 -0.06 3.52 -6.30
C VAL A 73 0.97 2.65 -5.58
N ALA A 74 1.58 1.72 -6.33
CA ALA A 74 2.67 0.88 -5.82
C ALA A 74 3.95 1.71 -5.52
N PRO A 75 4.82 1.25 -4.59
CA PRO A 75 6.07 1.95 -4.27
C PRO A 75 6.94 2.21 -5.50
N ALA A 76 7.08 1.22 -6.39
CA ALA A 76 7.86 1.34 -7.62
C ALA A 76 7.28 2.40 -8.58
N ALA A 77 5.94 2.46 -8.70
CA ALA A 77 5.27 3.45 -9.53
C ALA A 77 5.49 4.87 -8.99
N TYR A 78 5.42 5.05 -7.66
CA TYR A 78 5.67 6.35 -7.05
C TYR A 78 7.12 6.81 -7.24
N LYS A 79 8.08 5.89 -7.09
CA LYS A 79 9.51 6.14 -7.32
C LYS A 79 9.79 6.54 -8.76
N ALA A 80 9.29 5.78 -9.73
CA ALA A 80 9.45 6.08 -11.15
C ALA A 80 8.86 7.46 -11.51
N TRP A 81 7.70 7.81 -10.95
CA TRP A 81 7.12 9.14 -11.12
C TRP A 81 8.02 10.25 -10.54
N ALA A 82 8.57 10.06 -9.34
CA ALA A 82 9.46 11.04 -8.70
C ALA A 82 10.77 11.24 -9.48
N GLU A 83 11.37 10.15 -9.98
CA GLU A 83 12.56 10.18 -10.83
C GLU A 83 12.29 10.92 -12.15
N ALA A 84 11.16 10.63 -12.81
CA ALA A 84 10.77 11.34 -14.02
C ALA A 84 10.55 12.85 -13.78
N ARG A 85 9.97 13.24 -12.64
CA ARG A 85 9.82 14.65 -12.26
C ARG A 85 11.14 15.36 -12.02
N LEU A 86 12.14 14.65 -11.47
CA LEU A 86 13.46 15.21 -11.25
C LEU A 86 14.18 15.49 -12.58
N LEU A 87 14.07 14.56 -13.54
CA LEU A 87 14.66 14.70 -14.87
C LEU A 87 14.06 15.85 -15.68
N THR A 88 12.76 16.11 -15.51
CA THR A 88 12.03 17.14 -16.28
C THR A 88 11.80 18.44 -15.49
N ALA A 89 12.55 18.68 -14.42
CA ALA A 89 12.35 19.87 -13.58
C ALA A 89 12.76 21.16 -14.32
N PRO A 90 11.85 22.13 -14.55
CA PRO A 90 12.13 23.34 -15.31
C PRO A 90 12.96 24.39 -14.54
N ASP A 91 12.96 24.31 -13.21
CA ASP A 91 13.62 25.27 -12.32
C ASP A 91 14.03 24.61 -11.00
N ASP A 92 14.75 25.36 -10.16
CA ASP A 92 15.25 24.87 -8.88
C ASP A 92 14.12 24.56 -7.88
N THR A 93 12.98 25.24 -7.97
CA THR A 93 11.82 24.98 -7.09
C THR A 93 11.16 23.66 -7.43
N ALA A 94 11.00 23.35 -8.71
CA ALA A 94 10.49 22.09 -9.19
C ALA A 94 11.48 20.95 -8.87
N ARG A 95 12.79 21.21 -8.97
CA ARG A 95 13.83 20.27 -8.60
C ARG A 95 13.76 19.91 -7.11
N ASP A 96 13.71 20.89 -6.20
CA ASP A 96 13.59 20.61 -4.76
C ASP A 96 12.31 19.79 -4.44
N LYS A 97 11.18 20.13 -5.07
CA LYS A 97 9.94 19.34 -4.92
C LYS A 97 10.12 17.90 -5.39
N ALA A 98 10.76 17.67 -6.53
CA ALA A 98 11.00 16.34 -7.07
C ALA A 98 11.95 15.54 -6.17
N GLU A 99 13.03 16.14 -5.68
CA GLU A 99 13.94 15.47 -4.74
C GLU A 99 13.26 15.12 -3.41
N ARG A 100 12.36 15.99 -2.90
CA ARG A 100 11.54 15.67 -1.74
C ARG A 100 10.65 14.46 -2.00
N HIS A 101 10.01 14.39 -3.17
CA HIS A 101 9.21 13.23 -3.56
C HIS A 101 10.03 11.96 -3.73
N LEU A 102 11.26 12.06 -4.22
CA LEU A 102 12.17 10.92 -4.35
C LEU A 102 12.52 10.34 -2.97
N GLU A 103 12.78 11.19 -1.97
CA GLU A 103 12.98 10.75 -0.58
C GLU A 103 11.72 10.07 0.00
N LEU A 104 10.53 10.62 -0.26
CA LEU A 104 9.26 10.05 0.19
C LEU A 104 8.96 8.70 -0.48
N ALA A 105 9.27 8.55 -1.77
CA ALA A 105 9.16 7.28 -2.48
C ALA A 105 10.14 6.24 -1.92
N GLY A 106 11.38 6.64 -1.65
CA GLY A 106 12.37 5.78 -0.97
C GLY A 106 11.92 5.35 0.42
N PHE A 107 11.27 6.24 1.19
CA PHE A 107 10.64 5.89 2.46
C PHE A 107 9.54 4.84 2.29
N TYR A 108 8.64 5.01 1.31
CA TYR A 108 7.55 4.06 1.08
C TYR A 108 8.10 2.67 0.72
N GLU A 109 9.06 2.60 -0.19
CA GLU A 109 9.75 1.35 -0.55
C GLU A 109 10.39 0.68 0.66
N ALA A 110 11.17 1.43 1.45
CA ALA A 110 11.82 0.90 2.65
C ALA A 110 10.80 0.45 3.71
N TYR A 111 9.70 1.18 3.89
CA TYR A 111 8.65 0.81 4.83
C TYR A 111 8.01 -0.54 4.48
N GLN A 112 7.67 -0.75 3.21
CA GLN A 112 7.11 -2.03 2.75
C GLN A 112 8.10 -3.19 2.91
N GLN A 113 9.38 -2.95 2.67
CA GLN A 113 10.44 -3.95 2.90
C GLN A 113 10.54 -4.31 4.38
N LEU A 114 10.58 -3.32 5.27
CA LEU A 114 10.64 -3.56 6.71
C LEU A 114 9.42 -4.35 7.21
N LEU A 115 8.21 -4.03 6.72
CA LEU A 115 7.01 -4.80 7.03
C LEU A 115 7.14 -6.26 6.59
N ALA A 116 7.59 -6.50 5.36
CA ALA A 116 7.79 -7.84 4.83
C ALA A 116 8.81 -8.65 5.65
N GLU A 117 9.96 -8.06 6.00
CA GLU A 117 10.95 -8.69 6.88
C GLU A 117 10.40 -9.06 8.26
N ALA A 118 9.47 -8.25 8.78
CA ALA A 118 8.83 -8.46 10.07
C ALA A 118 7.62 -9.42 10.01
N GLY A 119 7.30 -10.00 8.85
CA GLY A 119 6.09 -10.81 8.66
C GLY A 119 4.81 -10.02 8.96
N ALA A 120 4.81 -8.72 8.64
CA ALA A 120 3.74 -7.81 8.98
C ALA A 120 3.18 -7.11 7.74
N VAL A 121 1.96 -6.60 7.87
CA VAL A 121 1.27 -5.76 6.88
C VAL A 121 0.54 -4.63 7.64
N ASP A 122 0.14 -3.57 6.95
CA ASP A 122 -0.82 -2.61 7.50
C ASP A 122 -2.23 -2.79 6.91
N PHE A 123 -3.18 -1.95 7.33
CA PHE A 123 -4.56 -1.99 6.80
C PHE A 123 -4.61 -1.74 5.29
N GLY A 124 -3.82 -0.79 4.76
CA GLY A 124 -3.81 -0.53 3.32
C GLY A 124 -3.27 -1.71 2.51
N ASP A 125 -2.31 -2.45 3.06
CA ASP A 125 -1.76 -3.66 2.46
C ASP A 125 -2.79 -4.78 2.32
N GLN A 126 -3.77 -4.87 3.24
CA GLN A 126 -4.84 -5.88 3.12
C GLN A 126 -5.59 -5.73 1.78
N ILE A 127 -5.72 -4.50 1.28
CA ILE A 127 -6.36 -4.21 0.00
C ILE A 127 -5.34 -4.29 -1.13
N CYS A 128 -4.22 -3.56 -1.04
CA CYS A 128 -3.25 -3.46 -2.13
C CYS A 128 -2.59 -4.81 -2.47
N ARG A 129 -2.24 -5.62 -1.46
CA ARG A 129 -1.67 -6.95 -1.71
C ARG A 129 -2.71 -7.92 -2.25
N ALA A 130 -3.96 -7.83 -1.79
CA ALA A 130 -5.03 -8.63 -2.36
C ALA A 130 -5.28 -8.25 -3.82
N LEU A 131 -5.28 -6.95 -4.17
CA LEU A 131 -5.34 -6.49 -5.56
C LEU A 131 -4.20 -7.04 -6.41
N ALA A 132 -2.97 -6.93 -5.93
CA ALA A 132 -1.80 -7.47 -6.63
C ALA A 132 -1.97 -8.99 -6.87
N LEU A 133 -2.37 -9.73 -5.84
CA LEU A 133 -2.65 -11.16 -5.96
C LEU A 133 -3.73 -11.46 -7.01
N LEU A 134 -4.85 -10.74 -7.00
CA LEU A 134 -5.94 -10.93 -7.97
C LEU A 134 -5.51 -10.62 -9.41
N ARG A 135 -4.60 -9.65 -9.59
CA ARG A 135 -4.03 -9.28 -10.90
C ARG A 135 -3.02 -10.32 -11.40
N GLU A 136 -2.20 -10.84 -10.50
CA GLU A 136 -1.06 -11.71 -10.84
C GLU A 136 -1.42 -13.20 -10.85
N ARG A 137 -2.49 -13.60 -10.15
CA ARG A 137 -2.93 -15.00 -10.01
C ARG A 137 -4.35 -15.19 -10.52
N PRO A 138 -4.55 -15.36 -11.85
CA PRO A 138 -5.87 -15.54 -12.45
C PRO A 138 -6.68 -16.71 -11.86
N ALA A 139 -6.01 -17.77 -11.40
CA ALA A 139 -6.66 -18.91 -10.76
C ALA A 139 -7.34 -18.53 -9.43
N VAL A 140 -6.69 -17.70 -8.60
CA VAL A 140 -7.26 -17.19 -7.34
C VAL A 140 -8.47 -16.32 -7.64
N LEU A 141 -8.34 -15.41 -8.62
CA LEU A 141 -9.44 -14.55 -9.05
C LEU A 141 -10.63 -15.38 -9.57
N ALA A 142 -10.39 -16.38 -10.41
CA ALA A 142 -11.43 -17.24 -10.97
C ALA A 142 -12.18 -18.02 -9.87
N ALA A 143 -11.46 -18.57 -8.89
CA ALA A 143 -12.06 -19.25 -7.75
C ALA A 143 -12.95 -18.30 -6.93
N LEU A 144 -12.50 -17.07 -6.69
CA LEU A 144 -13.28 -16.06 -5.98
C LEU A 144 -14.51 -15.61 -6.77
N ARG A 145 -14.41 -15.40 -8.09
CA ARG A 145 -15.55 -15.09 -8.97
C ARG A 145 -16.60 -16.20 -8.98
N ALA A 146 -16.15 -17.46 -9.00
CA ALA A 146 -17.06 -18.61 -8.93
C ALA A 146 -17.79 -18.69 -7.58
N ARG A 147 -17.11 -18.32 -6.48
CA ARG A 147 -17.67 -18.30 -5.11
C ARG A 147 -18.60 -17.12 -4.87
N PHE A 148 -18.27 -15.93 -5.39
CA PHE A 148 -19.02 -14.68 -5.20
C PHE A 148 -19.72 -14.28 -6.49
N ARG A 149 -20.86 -14.92 -6.76
CA ARG A 149 -21.65 -14.69 -7.98
C ARG A 149 -22.34 -13.32 -8.03
N TYR A 150 -22.63 -12.75 -6.85
CA TYR A 150 -23.22 -11.43 -6.70
C TYR A 150 -22.42 -10.65 -5.65
N ILE A 151 -22.12 -9.39 -5.94
CA ILE A 151 -21.37 -8.50 -5.06
C ILE A 151 -22.24 -7.28 -4.79
N LEU A 152 -22.58 -7.07 -3.52
CA LEU A 152 -23.26 -5.86 -3.05
C LEU A 152 -22.24 -5.02 -2.27
N VAL A 153 -22.10 -3.76 -2.65
CA VAL A 153 -21.26 -2.79 -1.96
C VAL A 153 -22.18 -1.72 -1.38
N ASP A 154 -22.21 -1.66 -0.06
CA ASP A 154 -22.90 -0.59 0.67
C ASP A 154 -21.95 0.61 0.84
N GLU A 155 -22.50 1.80 1.01
CA GLU A 155 -21.74 3.06 1.14
C GLU A 155 -20.73 3.30 0.01
N PHE A 156 -21.14 3.01 -1.23
CA PHE A 156 -20.26 3.05 -2.41
C PHE A 156 -19.59 4.41 -2.63
N GLN A 157 -20.24 5.51 -2.21
CA GLN A 157 -19.70 6.87 -2.30
C GLN A 157 -18.42 7.07 -1.49
N ASP A 158 -18.18 6.24 -0.47
CA ASP A 158 -17.00 6.33 0.40
C ASP A 158 -15.85 5.43 -0.07
N THR A 159 -15.99 4.77 -1.24
CA THR A 159 -14.97 3.86 -1.77
C THR A 159 -13.80 4.61 -2.42
N ASN A 160 -12.58 4.21 -2.08
CA ASN A 160 -11.37 4.72 -2.73
C ASN A 160 -11.05 3.94 -4.02
N ARG A 161 -10.03 4.40 -4.75
CA ARG A 161 -9.61 3.80 -6.02
C ARG A 161 -9.26 2.32 -5.88
N ALA A 162 -8.46 1.95 -4.87
CA ALA A 162 -8.05 0.57 -4.66
C ALA A 162 -9.26 -0.36 -4.38
N GLN A 163 -10.18 0.08 -3.52
CA GLN A 163 -11.41 -0.66 -3.22
C GLN A 163 -12.27 -0.85 -4.47
N LEU A 164 -12.43 0.21 -5.28
CA LEU A 164 -13.17 0.14 -6.53
C LEU A 164 -12.53 -0.83 -7.54
N GLU A 165 -11.21 -0.81 -7.69
CA GLU A 165 -10.50 -1.76 -8.54
C GLU A 165 -10.68 -3.20 -8.06
N MET A 166 -10.76 -3.44 -6.75
CA MET A 166 -11.00 -4.77 -6.21
C MET A 166 -12.39 -5.27 -6.60
N VAL A 167 -13.41 -4.41 -6.47
CA VAL A 167 -14.78 -4.73 -6.90
C VAL A 167 -14.82 -5.01 -8.40
N ARG A 168 -14.16 -4.19 -9.23
CA ARG A 168 -14.11 -4.37 -10.69
C ARG A 168 -13.50 -5.71 -11.07
N LEU A 169 -12.36 -6.07 -10.47
CA LEU A 169 -11.74 -7.36 -10.71
C LEU A 169 -12.68 -8.50 -10.32
N LEU A 170 -13.37 -8.42 -9.17
CA LEU A 170 -14.25 -9.49 -8.72
C LEU A 170 -15.58 -9.57 -9.48
N ALA A 171 -16.13 -8.45 -9.92
CA ALA A 171 -17.34 -8.43 -10.73
C ALA A 171 -17.10 -8.99 -12.13
N GLY A 172 -15.88 -8.80 -12.66
CA GLY A 172 -15.53 -9.16 -14.02
C GLY A 172 -16.16 -8.24 -15.05
N GLU A 173 -16.00 -8.60 -16.32
CA GLU A 173 -16.67 -7.89 -17.40
C GLU A 173 -18.17 -8.19 -17.34
N ALA A 174 -19.01 -7.17 -17.52
CA ALA A 174 -20.45 -7.35 -17.62
C ALA A 174 -20.73 -8.33 -18.76
N GLN A 175 -21.33 -9.48 -18.45
CA GLN A 175 -21.88 -10.35 -19.47
C GLN A 175 -22.93 -9.54 -20.23
N THR A 176 -22.59 -9.16 -21.46
CA THR A 176 -23.48 -8.47 -22.39
C THR A 176 -24.27 -9.49 -23.18
#